data_AF-A0A947CMD3-F1
#
_entry.id   AF-A0A947CMD3-F1
#
_cell.length_a   1.000
_cell.length_b   1.000
_cell.length_c   1.000
_cell.angle_alpha   90.00
_cell.angle_beta   90.00
_cell.angle_gamma   90.00
#
_symmetry.space_group_name_H-M   'P 1'
#
loop_
_entity.id
_entity.type
_entity.pdbx_description
1 polymer ?
#
loop_
_entity_poly.entity_id
_entity_poly.type
_entity_poly.pdbx_seq_one_letter_code
_entity_poly.pdbx_strand_id
1 'polypeptide(L)'
;MKWFLSIVVLTTALVAQPLLEPATAGEPATMVILNGTSVPVFFNDGDSFRVLGGSMKGAKARIAGFNTLESHGPVHSWGKWTVKEMYVLAKMATLHARRGKWTCKSDGKTDTYGRMLTFCPGLGKSLIERGLAHAMTVTDEPAKKEYLAAQRGAMQARRGIWAHGIPPFVLTSLHSTEEDVSGRGTYNRLVSAADGHSVKWKHNNRYTECQNVCHYIYEANDARVSAVAAYLKSDSPLAKMLGSVDDDDLEKMVRDYARYRHINRLIPKKKRKKVKKVLDKLAKEGQFGVQSRKKGSCMVHVPFERRFGGTRAECLR
;
A
#
# COMPACT_ATOMS: atom_id res chain seq x y z
N MET A 1 -77.06 -52.25 -30.14
CA MET A 1 -75.91 -51.86 -31.00
C MET A 1 -75.08 -50.84 -30.24
N LYS A 2 -73.88 -51.25 -29.77
CA LYS A 2 -72.92 -50.38 -29.08
C LYS A 2 -72.04 -49.70 -30.12
N TRP A 3 -71.97 -48.37 -30.12
CA TRP A 3 -71.01 -47.60 -30.92
C TRP A 3 -69.79 -47.26 -30.07
N PHE A 4 -68.60 -47.55 -30.60
CA PHE A 4 -67.31 -47.36 -29.95
C PHE A 4 -66.72 -45.99 -30.26
N LEU A 5 -66.10 -45.42 -29.22
CA LEU A 5 -65.24 -44.24 -29.21
C LEU A 5 -63.99 -44.41 -30.10
N SER A 6 -63.47 -43.32 -30.65
CA SER A 6 -62.03 -43.16 -30.91
C SER A 6 -61.65 -41.68 -30.81
N ILE A 7 -60.96 -41.34 -29.72
CA ILE A 7 -60.31 -40.05 -29.47
C ILE A 7 -58.86 -40.20 -29.93
N VAL A 8 -58.43 -39.39 -30.90
CA VAL A 8 -57.03 -39.26 -31.29
C VAL A 8 -56.38 -38.21 -30.39
N VAL A 9 -55.46 -38.64 -29.53
CA VAL A 9 -54.61 -37.74 -28.72
C VAL A 9 -53.33 -37.47 -29.51
N LEU A 10 -53.14 -36.22 -29.92
CA LEU A 10 -51.92 -35.74 -30.57
C LEU A 10 -50.91 -35.32 -29.48
N THR A 11 -49.90 -36.15 -29.21
CA THR A 11 -48.80 -35.83 -28.31
C THR A 11 -47.71 -35.04 -29.04
N THR A 12 -47.69 -33.72 -28.89
CA THR A 12 -46.56 -32.87 -29.27
C THR A 12 -45.40 -33.07 -28.31
N ALA A 13 -44.33 -33.71 -28.78
CA ALA A 13 -43.06 -33.81 -28.06
C ALA A 13 -42.34 -32.45 -28.08
N LEU A 14 -42.27 -31.80 -26.91
CA LEU A 14 -41.45 -30.61 -26.70
C LEU A 14 -39.98 -31.04 -26.62
N VAL A 15 -39.19 -30.80 -27.67
CA VAL A 15 -37.74 -31.01 -27.64
C VAL A 15 -37.12 -29.87 -26.83
N ALA A 16 -36.72 -30.17 -25.59
CA ALA A 16 -35.94 -29.26 -24.77
C ALA A 16 -34.55 -29.08 -25.39
N GLN A 17 -34.32 -27.94 -26.07
CA GLN A 17 -32.98 -27.55 -26.46
C GLN A 17 -32.19 -27.20 -25.18
N PRO A 18 -31.01 -27.80 -24.95
CA PRO A 18 -30.14 -27.36 -23.87
C PRO A 18 -29.77 -25.90 -24.14
N LEU A 19 -30.16 -25.01 -23.22
CA LEU A 19 -29.63 -23.65 -23.18
C LEU A 19 -28.11 -23.78 -23.02
N LEU A 20 -27.38 -23.51 -24.10
CA LEU A 20 -25.93 -23.34 -24.06
C LEU A 20 -25.64 -22.30 -22.98
N GLU A 21 -24.98 -22.72 -21.89
CA GLU A 21 -24.46 -21.78 -20.92
C GLU A 21 -23.61 -20.75 -21.69
N PRO A 22 -23.82 -19.44 -21.49
CA PRO A 22 -22.96 -18.45 -22.10
C PRO A 22 -21.55 -18.77 -21.66
N ALA A 23 -20.68 -19.10 -22.64
CA ALA A 23 -19.26 -19.19 -22.41
C ALA A 23 -18.86 -17.95 -21.61
N THR A 24 -18.34 -18.18 -20.40
CA THR A 24 -17.88 -17.09 -19.54
C THR A 24 -16.74 -16.41 -20.27
N ALA A 25 -17.08 -15.36 -21.02
CA ALA A 25 -16.10 -14.56 -21.74
C ALA A 25 -15.09 -14.08 -20.71
N GLY A 26 -13.83 -14.49 -20.86
CA GLY A 26 -12.76 -14.03 -19.99
C GLY A 26 -12.73 -12.51 -19.96
N GLU A 27 -12.34 -11.93 -18.81
CA GLU A 27 -12.25 -10.47 -18.68
C GLU A 27 -11.44 -9.88 -19.84
N PRO A 28 -11.97 -8.88 -20.58
CA PRO A 28 -11.29 -8.34 -21.75
C PRO A 28 -9.97 -7.70 -21.34
N ALA A 29 -8.92 -7.93 -22.14
CA ALA A 29 -7.62 -7.33 -21.93
C ALA A 29 -7.70 -5.79 -22.05
N THR A 30 -6.98 -5.10 -21.19
CA THR A 30 -6.81 -3.64 -21.29
C THR A 30 -5.69 -3.32 -22.27
N MET A 31 -5.87 -2.34 -23.15
CA MET A 31 -4.80 -1.88 -24.04
C MET A 31 -4.00 -0.75 -23.38
N VAL A 32 -2.68 -0.95 -23.27
CA VAL A 32 -1.72 0.04 -22.75
C VAL A 32 -0.72 0.38 -23.84
N ILE A 33 -0.42 1.66 -24.04
CA ILE A 33 0.66 2.10 -24.92
C ILE A 33 1.96 2.00 -24.13
N LEU A 34 2.72 0.91 -24.30
CA LEU A 34 3.99 0.66 -23.61
C LEU A 34 5.15 0.90 -24.57
N ASN A 35 6.02 1.87 -24.24
CA ASN A 35 7.14 2.29 -25.09
C ASN A 35 6.72 2.64 -26.54
N GLY A 36 5.55 3.26 -26.69
CA GLY A 36 4.99 3.64 -28.00
C GLY A 36 4.15 2.56 -28.68
N THR A 37 4.18 1.31 -28.20
CA THR A 37 3.45 0.20 -28.79
C THR A 37 2.20 -0.13 -27.98
N SER A 38 1.04 -0.25 -28.65
CA SER A 38 -0.20 -0.70 -28.02
C SER A 38 -0.12 -2.19 -27.70
N VAL A 39 -0.12 -2.55 -26.41
CA VAL A 39 0.00 -3.94 -25.94
C VAL A 39 -1.20 -4.33 -25.06
N PRO A 40 -1.74 -5.54 -25.21
CA PRO A 40 -2.76 -6.05 -24.31
C PRO A 40 -2.13 -6.41 -22.96
N VAL A 41 -2.77 -6.00 -21.86
CA VAL A 41 -2.35 -6.28 -20.49
C VAL A 41 -3.52 -6.75 -19.63
N PHE A 42 -3.20 -7.43 -18.54
CA PHE A 42 -4.13 -7.79 -17.48
C PHE A 42 -3.71 -7.14 -16.17
N PHE A 43 -4.54 -6.24 -15.62
CA PHE A 43 -4.29 -5.63 -14.31
C PHE A 43 -4.66 -6.60 -13.20
N ASN A 44 -3.68 -6.89 -12.33
CA ASN A 44 -3.87 -7.74 -11.14
C ASN A 44 -4.40 -6.90 -9.95
N ASP A 45 -3.94 -5.66 -9.86
CA ASP A 45 -4.35 -4.62 -8.94
C ASP A 45 -4.28 -3.26 -9.67
N GLY A 46 -4.48 -2.14 -8.97
CA GLY A 46 -4.49 -0.82 -9.62
C GLY A 46 -3.09 -0.27 -9.96
N ASP A 47 -2.00 -0.91 -9.52
CA ASP A 47 -0.63 -0.45 -9.73
C ASP A 47 0.31 -1.51 -10.33
N SER A 48 -0.23 -2.65 -10.77
CA SER A 48 0.51 -3.76 -11.34
C SER A 48 -0.29 -4.48 -12.43
N PHE A 49 0.36 -4.88 -13.51
CA PHE A 49 -0.25 -5.63 -14.60
C PHE A 49 0.68 -6.71 -15.17
N ARG A 50 0.11 -7.67 -15.89
CA ARG A 50 0.84 -8.64 -16.71
C ARG A 50 0.70 -8.28 -18.18
N VAL A 51 1.81 -8.29 -18.91
CA VAL A 51 1.81 -8.09 -20.38
C VAL A 51 1.37 -9.40 -21.06
N LEU A 52 0.36 -9.32 -21.94
CA LEU A 52 -0.22 -10.49 -22.60
C LEU A 52 0.30 -10.70 -24.04
N GLY A 53 0.91 -9.68 -24.65
CA GLY A 53 1.40 -9.73 -26.03
C GLY A 53 2.59 -8.81 -26.30
N GLY A 54 3.13 -8.87 -27.52
CA GLY A 54 4.31 -8.10 -27.93
C GLY A 54 5.63 -8.64 -27.38
N SER A 55 6.71 -7.88 -27.56
CA SER A 55 8.08 -8.27 -27.18
C SER A 55 8.28 -8.48 -25.67
N MET A 56 7.40 -7.91 -24.84
CA MET A 56 7.44 -8.03 -23.38
C MET A 56 6.41 -9.03 -22.83
N LYS A 57 5.84 -9.91 -23.68
CA LYS A 57 4.84 -10.92 -23.27
C LYS A 57 5.29 -11.72 -22.05
N GLY A 58 4.39 -11.87 -21.08
CA GLY A 58 4.62 -12.61 -19.84
C GLY A 58 5.27 -11.79 -18.71
N ALA A 59 5.81 -10.61 -19.02
CA ALA A 59 6.38 -9.72 -18.01
C ALA A 59 5.32 -9.32 -16.96
N LYS A 60 5.72 -9.36 -15.69
CA LYS A 60 4.97 -8.74 -14.58
C LYS A 60 5.46 -7.31 -14.46
N ALA A 61 4.58 -6.33 -14.53
CA ALA A 61 4.93 -4.93 -14.42
C ALA A 61 4.47 -4.37 -13.07
N ARG A 62 5.32 -3.58 -12.42
CA ARG A 62 4.98 -2.74 -11.28
C ARG A 62 5.05 -1.28 -11.71
N ILE A 63 3.96 -0.54 -11.50
CA ILE A 63 3.90 0.87 -11.86
C ILE A 63 4.52 1.70 -10.73
N ALA A 64 5.45 2.58 -11.09
CA ALA A 64 6.23 3.37 -10.16
C ALA A 64 5.55 4.71 -9.79
N GLY A 65 5.88 5.21 -8.60
CA GLY A 65 5.55 6.56 -8.14
C GLY A 65 4.25 6.68 -7.33
N PHE A 66 3.44 5.63 -7.27
CA PHE A 66 2.24 5.57 -6.44
C PHE A 66 2.02 4.14 -5.94
N ASN A 67 1.09 3.99 -5.01
CA ASN A 67 0.62 2.69 -4.57
C ASN A 67 -0.89 2.71 -4.36
N THR A 68 -1.56 1.66 -4.83
CA THR A 68 -2.94 1.34 -4.46
C THR A 68 -2.95 0.43 -3.25
N LEU A 69 -4.08 0.37 -2.55
CA LEU A 69 -4.27 -0.60 -1.48
C LEU A 69 -4.15 -2.04 -2.03
N GLU A 70 -3.69 -2.96 -1.19
CA GLU A 70 -3.56 -4.37 -1.55
C GLU A 70 -4.92 -4.96 -1.93
N SER A 71 -4.99 -5.57 -3.12
CA SER A 71 -6.22 -6.14 -3.66
C SER A 71 -6.34 -7.66 -3.48
N HIS A 72 -5.45 -8.27 -2.70
CA HIS A 72 -5.50 -9.69 -2.37
C HIS A 72 -6.47 -10.02 -1.21
N GLY A 73 -7.11 -9.01 -0.61
CA GLY A 73 -8.20 -9.18 0.36
C GLY A 73 -8.38 -7.96 1.26
N PRO A 74 -9.37 -7.98 2.17
CA PRO A 74 -9.64 -6.91 3.12
C PRO A 74 -8.60 -6.85 4.24
N VAL A 75 -7.48 -6.17 3.97
CA VAL A 75 -6.36 -6.09 4.91
C VAL A 75 -6.15 -4.70 5.51
N HIS A 76 -6.44 -3.62 4.80
CA HIS A 76 -6.12 -2.27 5.30
C HIS A 76 -7.27 -1.66 6.11
N SER A 77 -6.94 -0.91 7.17
CA SER A 77 -7.91 -0.10 7.92
C SER A 77 -7.27 1.14 8.54
N TRP A 78 -8.02 2.25 8.63
CA TRP A 78 -7.70 3.40 9.47
C TRP A 78 -8.92 4.28 9.70
N GLY A 79 -8.86 5.12 10.73
CA GLY A 79 -9.98 5.99 11.07
C GLY A 79 -11.24 5.17 11.31
N LYS A 80 -12.31 5.49 10.59
CA LYS A 80 -13.58 4.74 10.65
C LYS A 80 -13.75 3.69 9.55
N TRP A 81 -12.75 3.52 8.67
CA TRP A 81 -12.84 2.51 7.62
C TRP A 81 -12.79 1.09 8.18
N THR A 82 -13.69 0.24 7.72
CA THR A 82 -13.56 -1.20 7.84
C THR A 82 -12.62 -1.76 6.76
N VAL A 83 -12.08 -2.94 7.03
CA VAL A 83 -11.21 -3.62 6.07
C VAL A 83 -11.92 -3.98 4.75
N LYS A 84 -13.23 -4.25 4.79
CA LYS A 84 -14.04 -4.59 3.61
C LYS A 84 -14.30 -3.37 2.73
N GLU A 85 -14.63 -2.22 3.31
CA GLU A 85 -14.83 -0.99 2.53
C GLU A 85 -13.54 -0.56 1.82
N MET A 86 -12.40 -0.66 2.50
CA MET A 86 -11.12 -0.36 1.88
C MET A 86 -10.73 -1.35 0.80
N TYR A 87 -11.13 -2.61 0.92
CA TYR A 87 -10.98 -3.59 -0.15
C TYR A 87 -11.80 -3.24 -1.39
N VAL A 88 -13.01 -2.69 -1.22
CA VAL A 88 -13.81 -2.16 -2.34
C VAL A 88 -13.04 -1.05 -3.05
N LEU A 89 -12.42 -0.12 -2.32
CA LEU A 89 -11.59 0.93 -2.91
C LEU A 89 -10.38 0.37 -3.67
N ALA A 90 -9.74 -0.68 -3.14
CA ALA A 90 -8.66 -1.40 -3.85
C ALA A 90 -9.16 -1.97 -5.19
N LYS A 91 -10.36 -2.58 -5.20
CA LYS A 91 -10.98 -3.12 -6.44
C LYS A 91 -11.43 -2.04 -7.40
N MET A 92 -11.91 -0.90 -6.90
CA MET A 92 -12.22 0.27 -7.73
C MET A 92 -10.97 0.81 -8.42
N ALA A 93 -9.82 0.80 -7.74
CA ALA A 93 -8.54 1.16 -8.35
C ALA A 93 -8.20 0.24 -9.52
N THR A 94 -8.30 -1.08 -9.34
CA THR A 94 -8.09 -2.07 -10.40
C THR A 94 -9.07 -1.87 -11.56
N LEU A 95 -10.36 -1.66 -11.28
CA LEU A 95 -11.37 -1.43 -12.31
C LEU A 95 -11.10 -0.16 -13.11
N HIS A 96 -10.70 0.92 -12.45
CA HIS A 96 -10.32 2.17 -13.11
C HIS A 96 -9.11 1.97 -14.03
N ALA A 97 -8.09 1.25 -13.55
CA ALA A 97 -6.92 0.90 -14.36
C ALA A 97 -7.33 0.07 -15.59
N ARG A 98 -8.25 -0.88 -15.44
CA ARG A 98 -8.71 -1.76 -16.53
C ARG A 98 -9.52 -1.04 -17.62
N ARG A 99 -10.29 -0.02 -17.25
CA ARG A 99 -11.20 0.70 -18.18
C ARG A 99 -10.53 1.86 -18.93
N GLY A 100 -9.35 2.28 -18.50
CA GLY A 100 -8.67 3.41 -19.12
C GLY A 100 -7.75 3.03 -20.27
N LYS A 101 -7.26 4.06 -20.96
CA LYS A 101 -6.19 3.99 -21.94
C LYS A 101 -4.98 4.71 -21.37
N TRP A 102 -3.85 4.02 -21.23
CA TRP A 102 -2.70 4.54 -20.50
C TRP A 102 -1.45 4.50 -21.36
N THR A 103 -0.67 5.57 -21.31
CA THR A 103 0.68 5.61 -21.88
C THR A 103 1.70 5.36 -20.78
N CYS A 104 2.58 4.39 -21.04
CA CYS A 104 3.55 3.88 -20.10
C CYS A 104 4.93 3.77 -20.76
N LYS A 105 5.98 3.95 -19.95
CA LYS A 105 7.38 3.73 -20.35
C LYS A 105 8.06 2.73 -19.43
N SER A 106 8.99 1.94 -19.96
CA SER A 106 9.81 0.99 -19.21
C SER A 106 11.18 0.85 -19.87
N ASP A 107 12.24 0.73 -19.08
CA ASP A 107 13.58 0.37 -19.55
C ASP A 107 13.83 -1.15 -19.48
N GLY A 108 12.80 -1.93 -19.16
CA GLY A 108 12.85 -3.39 -19.05
C GLY A 108 13.48 -3.92 -17.76
N LYS A 109 14.06 -3.05 -16.92
CA LYS A 109 14.69 -3.49 -15.67
C LYS A 109 13.65 -3.97 -14.67
N THR A 110 14.03 -4.96 -13.88
CA THR A 110 13.19 -5.57 -12.86
C THR A 110 13.51 -5.06 -11.46
N ASP A 111 12.50 -5.03 -10.61
CA ASP A 111 12.68 -4.87 -9.17
C ASP A 111 13.20 -6.17 -8.52
N THR A 112 13.41 -6.13 -7.21
CA THR A 112 13.89 -7.29 -6.44
C THR A 112 12.94 -8.49 -6.45
N TYR A 113 11.71 -8.32 -6.93
CA TYR A 113 10.70 -9.38 -7.07
C TYR A 113 10.53 -9.83 -8.54
N GLY A 114 11.44 -9.41 -9.43
CA GLY A 114 11.40 -9.78 -10.85
C GLY A 114 10.30 -9.06 -11.64
N ARG A 115 9.71 -7.99 -11.10
CA ARG A 115 8.68 -7.21 -11.81
C ARG A 115 9.34 -6.06 -12.55
N MET A 116 9.07 -5.95 -13.84
CA MET A 116 9.49 -4.85 -14.69
C MET A 116 8.98 -3.52 -14.14
N LEU A 117 9.86 -2.56 -13.91
CA LEU A 117 9.47 -1.24 -13.44
C LEU A 117 8.90 -0.42 -14.60
N THR A 118 7.66 0.03 -14.45
CA THR A 118 6.94 0.78 -15.49
C THR A 118 6.48 2.14 -14.96
N PHE A 119 6.45 3.15 -15.83
CA PHE A 119 6.05 4.51 -15.50
C PHE A 119 4.84 4.90 -16.33
N CYS A 120 3.66 4.96 -15.71
CA CYS A 120 2.39 5.32 -16.34
C CYS A 120 1.84 6.62 -15.70
N PRO A 121 2.37 7.81 -16.05
CA PRO A 121 2.07 9.05 -15.34
C PRO A 121 0.58 9.42 -15.31
N GLY A 122 -0.13 9.20 -16.44
CA GLY A 122 -1.56 9.48 -16.54
C GLY A 122 -2.41 8.59 -15.62
N LEU A 123 -2.12 7.29 -15.56
CA LEU A 123 -2.81 6.36 -14.66
C LEU A 123 -2.57 6.72 -13.20
N GLY A 124 -1.30 6.92 -12.83
CA GLY A 124 -0.93 7.26 -11.45
C GLY A 124 -1.58 8.54 -10.95
N LYS A 125 -1.52 9.62 -11.74
CA LYS A 125 -2.21 10.88 -11.43
C LYS A 125 -3.72 10.66 -11.28
N SER A 126 -4.35 9.97 -12.23
CA SER A 126 -5.79 9.74 -12.22
C SER A 126 -6.28 8.96 -11.00
N LEU A 127 -5.55 7.90 -10.59
CA LEU A 127 -5.87 7.12 -9.39
C LEU A 127 -5.71 7.95 -8.12
N ILE A 128 -4.64 8.75 -8.02
CA ILE A 128 -4.39 9.61 -6.85
C ILE A 128 -5.47 10.70 -6.73
N GLU A 129 -5.83 11.38 -7.82
CA GLU A 129 -6.87 12.43 -7.82
C GLU A 129 -8.24 11.90 -7.37
N ARG A 130 -8.52 10.62 -7.65
CA ARG A 130 -9.74 9.93 -7.22
C ARG A 130 -9.67 9.42 -5.77
N GLY A 131 -8.52 9.53 -5.12
CA GLY A 131 -8.28 8.96 -3.80
C GLY A 131 -8.26 7.43 -3.80
N LEU A 132 -7.96 6.80 -4.94
CA LEU A 132 -7.84 5.33 -5.07
C LEU A 132 -6.39 4.84 -4.90
N ALA A 133 -5.44 5.78 -4.85
CA ALA A 133 -4.03 5.55 -4.63
C ALA A 133 -3.43 6.68 -3.79
N HIS A 134 -2.23 6.47 -3.28
CA HIS A 134 -1.40 7.51 -2.70
C HIS A 134 -0.06 7.62 -3.43
N ALA A 135 0.50 8.83 -3.47
CA ALA A 135 1.84 9.08 -3.97
C ALA A 135 2.87 8.29 -3.14
N MET A 136 3.91 7.78 -3.80
CA MET A 136 4.91 6.94 -3.14
C MET A 136 6.27 7.02 -3.83
N THR A 137 7.32 7.10 -3.02
CA THR A 137 8.66 6.61 -3.39
C THR A 137 9.02 5.43 -2.50
N VAL A 138 9.94 4.57 -2.96
CA VAL A 138 10.48 3.47 -2.14
C VAL A 138 11.62 3.92 -1.21
N THR A 139 12.03 5.18 -1.34
CA THR A 139 13.15 5.86 -0.68
C THR A 139 12.66 6.83 0.39
N ASP A 140 13.57 7.52 1.06
CA ASP A 140 13.25 8.63 1.96
C ASP A 140 13.01 9.97 1.24
N GLU A 141 13.14 10.00 -0.10
CA GLU A 141 12.81 11.18 -0.90
C GLU A 141 11.29 11.37 -1.12
N PRO A 142 10.81 12.62 -1.24
CA PRO A 142 9.43 12.93 -1.57
C PRO A 142 9.01 12.35 -2.92
N ALA A 143 7.72 12.07 -3.05
CA ALA A 143 7.12 11.73 -4.33
C ALA A 143 7.10 12.93 -5.29
N LYS A 144 6.78 12.65 -6.55
CA LYS A 144 6.74 13.68 -7.60
C LYS A 144 5.75 14.78 -7.26
N LYS A 145 6.11 16.04 -7.53
CA LYS A 145 5.31 17.22 -7.15
C LYS A 145 3.88 17.16 -7.69
N GLU A 146 3.70 16.69 -8.91
CA GLU A 146 2.40 16.53 -9.56
C GLU A 146 1.51 15.48 -8.85
N TYR A 147 2.10 14.42 -8.32
CA TYR A 147 1.38 13.41 -7.54
C TYR A 147 1.06 13.92 -6.14
N LEU A 148 1.95 14.70 -5.53
CA LEU A 148 1.68 15.36 -4.25
C LEU A 148 0.59 16.43 -4.35
N ALA A 149 0.53 17.17 -5.46
CA ALA A 149 -0.57 18.10 -5.73
C ALA A 149 -1.90 17.35 -5.85
N ALA A 150 -1.95 16.28 -6.67
CA ALA A 150 -3.13 15.42 -6.80
C ALA A 150 -3.57 14.83 -5.46
N GLN A 151 -2.62 14.31 -4.67
CA GLN A 151 -2.90 13.71 -3.36
C GLN A 151 -3.49 14.73 -2.39
N ARG A 152 -2.91 15.93 -2.31
CA ARG A 152 -3.44 17.02 -1.46
C ARG A 152 -4.87 17.39 -1.87
N GLY A 153 -5.16 17.49 -3.16
CA GLY A 153 -6.51 17.73 -3.65
C GLY A 153 -7.50 16.63 -3.24
N ALA A 154 -7.11 15.36 -3.39
CA ALA A 154 -7.93 14.22 -2.98
C ALA A 154 -8.16 14.16 -1.47
N MET A 155 -7.14 14.50 -0.66
CA MET A 155 -7.22 14.57 0.80
C MET A 155 -8.14 15.70 1.28
N GLN A 156 -8.00 16.90 0.72
CA GLN A 156 -8.87 18.04 1.02
C GLN A 156 -10.33 17.75 0.67
N ALA A 157 -10.56 17.10 -0.48
CA ALA A 157 -11.88 16.68 -0.91
C ALA A 157 -12.36 15.37 -0.27
N ARG A 158 -11.61 14.79 0.68
CA ARG A 158 -11.96 13.54 1.39
C ARG A 158 -12.34 12.40 0.44
N ARG A 159 -11.62 12.24 -0.66
CA ARG A 159 -11.93 11.24 -1.70
C ARG A 159 -11.35 9.87 -1.36
N GLY A 160 -12.10 8.82 -1.70
CA GLY A 160 -11.64 7.43 -1.64
C GLY A 160 -11.01 7.10 -0.29
N ILE A 161 -9.78 6.59 -0.29
CA ILE A 161 -9.08 6.11 0.91
C ILE A 161 -8.97 7.19 2.01
N TRP A 162 -9.09 8.47 1.68
CA TRP A 162 -9.00 9.61 2.61
C TRP A 162 -10.31 9.99 3.31
N ALA A 163 -11.45 9.40 2.91
CA ALA A 163 -12.77 9.86 3.32
C ALA A 163 -13.01 9.74 4.84
N HIS A 164 -12.54 8.65 5.47
CA HIS A 164 -12.76 8.39 6.89
C HIS A 164 -11.55 8.71 7.78
N GLY A 165 -10.64 9.55 7.28
CA GLY A 165 -9.43 9.98 7.99
C GLY A 165 -8.18 9.91 7.13
N ILE A 166 -7.17 10.71 7.51
CA ILE A 166 -5.86 10.73 6.85
C ILE A 166 -4.83 10.30 7.90
N PRO A 167 -4.34 9.05 7.85
CA PRO A 167 -3.27 8.65 8.75
C PRO A 167 -1.97 9.37 8.33
N PRO A 168 -1.08 9.75 9.27
CA PRO A 168 0.21 10.35 8.92
C PRO A 168 1.07 9.45 8.03
N PHE A 169 0.91 8.13 8.20
CA PHE A 169 1.53 7.11 7.37
C PHE A 169 0.48 6.09 6.94
N VAL A 170 0.57 5.64 5.69
CA VAL A 170 -0.13 4.45 5.18
C VAL A 170 0.80 3.25 5.36
N LEU A 171 0.32 2.20 6.05
CA LEU A 171 1.00 0.91 6.17
C LEU A 171 0.72 0.10 4.90
N THR A 172 1.72 0.03 4.02
CA THR A 172 1.58 -0.54 2.68
C THR A 172 2.04 -1.99 2.60
N SER A 173 2.95 -2.42 3.48
CA SER A 173 3.36 -3.83 3.53
C SER A 173 3.73 -4.27 4.93
N LEU A 174 3.40 -5.54 5.22
CA LEU A 174 3.82 -6.26 6.40
C LEU A 174 4.79 -7.38 6.00
N HIS A 175 5.81 -7.58 6.84
CA HIS A 175 6.74 -8.68 6.73
C HIS A 175 6.97 -9.26 8.12
N SER A 176 6.74 -10.55 8.32
CA SER A 176 7.04 -11.22 9.58
C SER A 176 8.53 -11.63 9.66
N THR A 177 9.06 -11.88 10.86
CA THR A 177 10.49 -12.25 11.04
C THR A 177 10.89 -13.49 10.23
N GLU A 178 10.02 -14.49 10.15
CA GLU A 178 10.24 -15.70 9.34
C GLU A 178 10.38 -15.44 7.84
N GLU A 179 9.95 -14.28 7.33
CA GLU A 179 10.13 -13.92 5.92
C GLU A 179 11.56 -13.41 5.62
N ASP A 180 12.39 -13.14 6.63
CA ASP A 180 13.79 -12.76 6.41
C ASP A 180 14.70 -13.96 6.20
N VAL A 181 14.50 -14.62 5.06
CA VAL A 181 15.35 -15.73 4.60
C VAL A 181 16.78 -15.29 4.23
N SER A 182 17.04 -13.98 4.16
CA SER A 182 18.31 -13.40 3.71
C SER A 182 19.17 -12.80 4.83
N GLY A 183 18.68 -12.81 6.07
CA GLY A 183 19.36 -12.20 7.22
C GLY A 183 19.57 -10.67 7.11
N ARG A 184 18.77 -9.98 6.28
CA ARG A 184 18.91 -8.52 6.03
C ARG A 184 18.08 -7.67 7.00
N GLY A 185 17.35 -8.32 7.88
CA GLY A 185 16.43 -7.75 8.84
C GLY A 185 15.03 -7.51 8.25
N THR A 186 14.03 -7.81 9.06
CA THR A 186 12.62 -7.62 8.73
C THR A 186 12.15 -6.18 8.98
N TYR A 187 11.24 -5.71 8.13
CA TYR A 187 10.60 -4.41 8.31
C TYR A 187 9.23 -4.36 7.66
N ASN A 188 8.31 -3.61 8.27
CA ASN A 188 7.10 -3.14 7.61
C ASN A 188 7.38 -1.85 6.84
N ARG A 189 6.59 -1.58 5.80
CA ARG A 189 6.70 -0.32 5.04
C ARG A 189 5.58 0.65 5.40
N LEU A 190 5.99 1.84 5.77
CA LEU A 190 5.12 3.00 5.96
C LEU A 190 5.38 4.00 4.84
N VAL A 191 4.33 4.62 4.32
CA VAL A 191 4.43 5.71 3.34
C VAL A 191 3.79 6.95 3.90
N SER A 192 4.54 8.03 3.98
CA SER A 192 4.08 9.32 4.50
C SER A 192 2.93 9.87 3.65
N ALA A 193 1.81 10.20 4.30
CA ALA A 193 0.70 10.89 3.65
C ALA A 193 1.05 12.36 3.32
N ALA A 194 2.07 12.94 3.95
CA ALA A 194 2.44 14.33 3.73
C ALA A 194 3.18 14.53 2.39
N ASP A 195 4.10 13.63 2.06
CA ASP A 195 5.05 13.79 0.95
C ASP A 195 5.41 12.48 0.23
N GLY A 196 4.78 11.35 0.56
CA GLY A 196 4.91 10.09 -0.16
C GLY A 196 6.25 9.36 0.04
N HIS A 197 7.13 9.81 0.94
CA HIS A 197 8.36 9.06 1.21
C HIS A 197 8.08 7.76 1.98
N SER A 198 8.93 6.75 1.79
CA SER A 198 8.88 5.49 2.52
C SER A 198 9.74 5.51 3.79
N VAL A 199 9.19 4.96 4.87
CA VAL A 199 9.91 4.63 6.11
C VAL A 199 9.91 3.12 6.31
N LYS A 200 11.10 2.57 6.60
CA LYS A 200 11.23 1.16 7.02
C LYS A 200 11.01 1.05 8.52
N TRP A 201 9.87 0.52 8.93
CA TRP A 201 9.58 0.21 10.32
C TRP A 201 10.18 -1.17 10.66
N LYS A 202 11.45 -1.16 11.07
CA LYS A 202 12.21 -2.37 11.41
C LYS A 202 11.74 -2.99 12.73
N HIS A 203 11.67 -4.32 12.77
CA HIS A 203 11.31 -5.08 13.97
C HIS A 203 11.84 -6.52 13.89
N ASN A 204 11.71 -7.24 15.02
CA ASN A 204 11.96 -8.69 15.13
C ASN A 204 10.67 -9.45 15.47
N ASN A 205 9.50 -8.82 15.30
CA ASN A 205 8.20 -9.43 15.61
C ASN A 205 7.85 -10.55 14.63
N ARG A 206 7.40 -11.68 15.18
CA ARG A 206 6.66 -12.72 14.46
C ARG A 206 5.17 -12.33 14.45
N TYR A 207 4.56 -12.34 13.27
CA TYR A 207 3.14 -12.09 13.09
C TYR A 207 2.38 -13.39 12.83
N THR A 208 1.26 -13.59 13.51
CA THR A 208 0.39 -14.75 13.23
C THR A 208 -0.48 -14.49 11.99
N GLU A 209 -1.00 -15.54 11.37
CA GLU A 209 -2.02 -15.40 10.30
C GLU A 209 -3.22 -14.62 10.86
N CYS A 210 -3.75 -13.70 10.05
CA CYS A 210 -4.88 -12.81 10.36
C CYS A 210 -4.65 -11.84 11.53
N GLN A 211 -3.41 -11.63 11.97
CA GLN A 211 -3.10 -10.64 12.99
C GLN A 211 -3.30 -9.21 12.46
N ASN A 212 -4.04 -8.39 13.19
CA ASN A 212 -4.15 -6.96 12.88
C ASN A 212 -2.94 -6.19 13.44
N VAL A 213 -2.07 -5.69 12.56
CA VAL A 213 -0.86 -4.93 12.91
C VAL A 213 -1.08 -3.46 12.64
N CYS A 214 -0.91 -2.62 13.66
CA CYS A 214 -1.15 -1.19 13.58
C CYS A 214 0.13 -0.38 13.76
N HIS A 215 0.31 0.64 12.93
CA HIS A 215 1.20 1.75 13.25
C HIS A 215 0.52 2.65 14.30
N TYR A 216 1.22 2.95 15.40
CA TYR A 216 0.69 3.80 16.46
C TYR A 216 1.20 5.24 16.33
N ILE A 217 0.34 6.18 16.68
CA ILE A 217 0.65 7.60 16.77
C ILE A 217 0.57 7.98 18.25
N TYR A 218 1.62 8.61 18.74
CA TYR A 218 1.73 9.07 20.11
C TYR A 218 1.51 10.57 20.16
N GLU A 219 0.88 11.03 21.24
CA GLU A 219 0.88 12.46 21.55
C GLU A 219 2.31 12.90 21.90
N ALA A 220 2.70 14.06 21.39
CA ALA A 220 3.99 14.68 21.68
C ALA A 220 3.76 15.90 22.56
N ASN A 221 4.56 16.00 23.61
CA ASN A 221 4.62 17.17 24.48
C ASN A 221 5.80 18.04 24.02
N ASP A 222 5.50 19.26 23.58
CA ASP A 222 6.47 20.16 22.95
C ASP A 222 7.61 20.54 23.91
N ALA A 223 7.30 20.82 25.17
CA ALA A 223 8.32 21.12 26.18
C ALA A 223 9.27 19.93 26.39
N ARG A 224 8.75 18.70 26.38
CA ARG A 224 9.58 17.49 26.46
C ARG A 224 10.39 17.25 25.19
N VAL A 225 9.82 17.53 24.02
CA VAL A 225 10.51 17.45 22.74
C VAL A 225 11.71 18.41 22.73
N SER A 226 11.52 19.69 23.08
CA SER A 226 12.61 20.66 23.13
C SER A 226 13.66 20.30 24.20
N ALA A 227 13.24 19.81 25.37
CA ALA A 227 14.18 19.33 26.40
C ALA A 227 15.04 18.14 25.90
N VAL A 228 14.44 17.18 25.18
CA VAL A 228 15.18 16.06 24.59
C VAL A 228 16.11 16.55 23.47
N ALA A 229 15.67 17.48 22.62
CA ALA A 229 16.52 18.06 21.59
C ALA A 229 17.74 18.78 22.18
N ALA A 230 17.53 19.59 23.22
CA ALA A 230 18.60 20.24 23.98
C ALA A 230 19.56 19.22 24.63
N TYR A 231 19.03 18.14 25.23
CA TYR A 231 19.84 17.06 25.77
C TYR A 231 20.72 16.40 24.71
N LEU A 232 20.19 16.12 23.51
CA LEU A 232 20.97 15.54 22.42
C LEU A 232 22.10 16.45 21.92
N LYS A 233 21.97 17.76 22.12
CA LYS A 233 22.98 18.78 21.81
C LYS A 233 23.93 19.08 22.96
N SER A 234 23.56 18.73 24.20
CA SER A 234 24.44 18.91 25.36
C SER A 234 25.74 18.12 25.20
N ASP A 235 26.86 18.73 25.63
CA ASP A 235 28.23 18.31 25.30
C ASP A 235 28.49 16.85 25.67
N SER A 236 28.44 15.99 24.65
CA SER A 236 28.48 14.55 24.75
C SER A 236 28.94 13.95 23.41
N PRO A 237 29.33 12.67 23.36
CA PRO A 237 29.62 11.99 22.09
C PRO A 237 28.47 12.06 21.07
N LEU A 238 27.23 12.28 21.53
CA LEU A 238 26.05 12.49 20.69
C LEU A 238 26.04 13.85 20.00
N ALA A 239 26.37 14.93 20.73
CA ALA A 239 26.45 16.28 20.16
C ALA A 239 27.49 16.34 19.03
N LYS A 240 28.69 15.80 19.27
CA LYS A 240 29.75 15.67 18.25
C LYS A 240 29.29 14.84 17.05
N MET A 241 28.55 13.75 17.31
CA MET A 241 28.01 12.91 16.24
C MET A 241 26.94 13.65 15.43
N LEU A 242 26.05 14.42 16.05
CA LEU A 242 25.01 15.17 15.36
C LEU A 242 25.63 16.28 14.50
N GLY A 243 26.67 16.95 14.99
CA GLY A 243 27.48 17.88 14.21
C GLY A 243 26.64 18.99 13.57
N SER A 244 26.63 19.06 12.24
CA SER A 244 25.99 20.09 11.42
C SER A 244 24.46 20.02 11.30
N VAL A 245 23.77 19.21 12.10
CA VAL A 245 22.30 19.22 12.12
C VAL A 245 21.86 20.49 12.85
N ASP A 246 21.11 21.36 12.19
CA ASP A 246 20.58 22.57 12.82
C ASP A 246 19.55 22.24 13.91
N ASP A 247 19.33 23.20 14.81
CA ASP A 247 18.52 22.96 16.01
C ASP A 247 17.03 22.77 15.65
N ASP A 248 16.53 23.49 14.65
CA ASP A 248 15.15 23.37 14.17
C ASP A 248 14.89 21.98 13.57
N ASP A 249 15.79 21.48 12.74
CA ASP A 249 15.67 20.17 12.13
C ASP A 249 15.88 19.04 13.14
N LEU A 250 16.75 19.24 14.13
CA LEU A 250 16.85 18.32 15.26
C LEU A 250 15.54 18.28 16.04
N GLU A 251 14.97 19.43 16.39
CA GLU A 251 13.71 19.48 17.14
C GLU A 251 12.56 18.85 16.34
N LYS A 252 12.43 19.17 15.05
CA LYS A 252 11.46 18.52 14.14
C LYS A 252 11.64 17.01 14.11
N MET A 253 12.89 16.53 14.04
CA MET A 253 13.14 15.08 14.06
C MET A 253 12.79 14.45 15.41
N VAL A 254 13.13 15.09 16.53
CA VAL A 254 12.77 14.60 17.88
C VAL A 254 11.26 14.56 18.04
N ARG A 255 10.54 15.54 17.51
CA ARG A 255 9.08 15.60 17.45
C ARG A 255 8.49 14.46 16.64
N ASP A 256 9.00 14.20 15.43
CA ASP A 256 8.58 13.07 14.61
C ASP A 256 8.85 11.74 15.30
N TYR A 257 10.00 11.60 15.96
CA TYR A 257 10.29 10.43 16.77
C TYR A 257 9.31 10.31 17.95
N ALA A 258 9.01 11.39 18.65
CA ALA A 258 8.07 11.38 19.77
C ALA A 258 6.70 10.89 19.33
N ARG A 259 6.23 11.33 18.15
CA ARG A 259 4.92 11.00 17.58
C ARG A 259 4.85 9.63 16.94
N TYR A 260 5.92 9.17 16.29
CA TYR A 260 5.86 8.02 15.37
C TYR A 260 6.91 6.94 15.64
N ARG A 261 7.88 7.21 16.53
CA ARG A 261 9.03 6.33 16.82
C ARG A 261 9.94 6.05 15.62
N HIS A 262 9.92 6.94 14.62
CA HIS A 262 10.77 6.89 13.44
C HIS A 262 11.75 8.05 13.42
N ILE A 263 12.92 7.83 12.80
CA ILE A 263 13.85 8.89 12.47
C ILE A 263 13.73 9.18 10.98
N ASN A 264 13.45 10.44 10.66
CA ASN A 264 13.27 10.92 9.30
C ASN A 264 14.62 11.31 8.65
N ARG A 265 14.55 11.96 7.49
CA ARG A 265 15.73 12.30 6.69
C ARG A 265 16.55 13.48 7.16
N LEU A 266 16.04 14.27 8.11
CA LEU A 266 16.75 15.40 8.72
C LEU A 266 18.04 14.95 9.43
N ILE A 267 18.11 13.66 9.80
CA ILE A 267 19.33 13.05 10.32
C ILE A 267 20.04 12.27 9.21
N PRO A 268 21.36 12.47 9.00
CA PRO A 268 22.12 11.70 8.02
C PRO A 268 21.96 10.18 8.22
N LYS A 269 21.72 9.44 7.14
CA LYS A 269 21.40 8.00 7.15
C LYS A 269 22.34 7.15 8.02
N LYS A 270 23.65 7.45 7.97
CA LYS A 270 24.72 6.79 8.74
C LYS A 270 24.57 6.94 10.26
N LYS A 271 23.91 8.00 10.71
CA LYS A 271 23.73 8.36 12.13
C LYS A 271 22.40 7.83 12.70
N ARG A 272 21.37 7.64 11.86
CA ARG A 272 19.99 7.30 12.28
C ARG A 272 19.91 6.10 13.24
N LYS A 273 20.66 5.01 13.01
CA LYS A 273 20.61 3.83 13.89
C LYS A 273 21.06 4.15 15.32
N LYS A 274 22.14 4.93 15.46
CA LYS A 274 22.69 5.32 16.77
C LYS A 274 21.76 6.31 17.48
N VAL A 275 21.30 7.35 16.77
CA VAL A 275 20.35 8.33 17.30
C VAL A 275 19.06 7.63 17.76
N LYS A 276 18.53 6.70 16.95
CA LYS A 276 17.30 5.97 17.29
C LYS A 276 17.48 5.15 18.57
N LYS A 277 18.62 4.49 18.76
CA LYS A 277 18.90 3.72 19.98
C LYS A 277 18.85 4.60 21.23
N VAL A 278 19.35 5.83 21.14
CA VAL A 278 19.30 6.80 22.25
C VAL A 278 17.87 7.27 22.50
N LEU A 279 17.15 7.67 21.45
CA LEU A 279 15.75 8.08 21.57
C LEU A 279 14.85 6.96 22.11
N ASP A 280 15.09 5.70 21.70
CA ASP A 280 14.40 4.51 22.22
C ASP A 280 14.66 4.30 23.73
N LYS A 281 15.88 4.61 24.20
CA LYS A 281 16.21 4.58 25.63
C LYS A 281 15.47 5.69 26.39
N LEU A 282 15.56 6.94 25.92
CA LEU A 282 14.89 8.09 26.53
C LEU A 282 13.36 7.90 26.59
N ALA A 283 12.77 7.31 25.55
CA ALA A 283 11.35 6.97 25.53
C ALA A 283 10.97 5.92 26.59
N LYS A 284 11.80 4.89 26.80
CA LYS A 284 11.57 3.90 27.86
C LYS A 284 11.71 4.49 29.26
N GLU A 285 12.57 5.49 29.42
CA GLU A 285 12.78 6.25 30.66
C GLU A 285 11.72 7.33 30.91
N GLY A 286 10.72 7.47 30.02
CA GLY A 286 9.62 8.42 30.18
C GLY A 286 9.97 9.88 29.86
N GLN A 287 11.10 10.14 29.20
CA GLN A 287 11.56 11.52 28.92
C GLN A 287 10.66 12.30 27.96
N PHE A 288 9.81 11.61 27.20
CA PHE A 288 8.78 12.23 26.36
C PHE A 288 7.44 12.47 27.09
N GLY A 289 7.38 12.21 28.40
CA GLY A 289 6.18 12.33 29.22
C GLY A 289 5.21 11.16 29.06
N VAL A 290 4.00 11.33 29.61
CA VAL A 290 2.89 10.38 29.39
C VAL A 290 2.44 10.50 27.94
N GLN A 291 2.59 9.42 27.18
CA GLN A 291 2.24 9.41 25.76
C GLN A 291 1.06 8.48 25.52
N SER A 292 -0.14 9.07 25.44
CA SER A 292 -1.30 8.37 24.93
C SER A 292 -1.01 7.90 23.50
N ARG A 293 -1.49 6.71 23.12
CA ARG A 293 -1.32 6.16 21.77
C ARG A 293 -2.67 5.95 21.11
N LYS A 294 -2.76 6.33 19.85
CA LYS A 294 -3.89 6.02 18.97
C LYS A 294 -3.44 5.21 17.77
N LYS A 295 -4.35 4.39 17.23
CA LYS A 295 -4.10 3.66 15.98
C LYS A 295 -4.02 4.65 14.82
N GLY A 296 -2.99 4.51 13.99
CA GLY A 296 -2.87 5.15 12.69
C GLY A 296 -3.44 4.24 11.61
N SER A 297 -2.61 3.85 10.64
CA SER A 297 -2.95 2.80 9.68
C SER A 297 -2.66 1.41 10.23
N CYS A 298 -3.59 0.50 10.01
CA CYS A 298 -3.46 -0.91 10.34
C CYS A 298 -3.55 -1.77 9.07
N MET A 299 -2.96 -2.97 9.15
CA MET A 299 -3.00 -3.97 8.10
C MET A 299 -3.12 -5.36 8.73
N VAL A 300 -3.95 -6.23 8.15
CA VAL A 300 -4.04 -7.64 8.53
C VAL A 300 -2.88 -8.41 7.90
N HIS A 301 -2.07 -9.06 8.73
CA HIS A 301 -0.98 -9.90 8.30
C HIS A 301 -1.51 -11.24 7.76
N VAL A 302 -1.07 -11.61 6.56
CA VAL A 302 -1.27 -12.95 6.00
C VAL A 302 0.02 -13.39 5.32
N PRO A 303 0.55 -14.59 5.65
CA PRO A 303 1.71 -15.16 4.98
C PRO A 303 1.53 -15.22 3.46
N PHE A 304 2.60 -15.05 2.69
CA PHE A 304 2.52 -14.88 1.23
C PHE A 304 1.81 -16.04 0.53
N GLU A 305 2.13 -17.28 0.92
CA GLU A 305 1.57 -18.53 0.41
C GLU A 305 0.07 -18.71 0.72
N ARG A 306 -0.46 -17.89 1.63
CA ARG A 306 -1.87 -17.89 2.06
C ARG A 306 -2.68 -16.73 1.47
N ARG A 307 -2.07 -15.86 0.65
CA ARG A 307 -2.74 -14.68 0.05
C ARG A 307 -3.57 -15.02 -1.20
N PHE A 308 -3.18 -16.06 -1.93
CA PHE A 308 -3.74 -16.40 -3.26
C PHE A 308 -4.15 -17.88 -3.33
N GLY A 309 -5.01 -18.25 -4.30
CA GLY A 309 -5.41 -19.66 -4.53
C GLY A 309 -6.58 -20.19 -3.68
N GLY A 310 -6.81 -21.51 -3.72
CA GLY A 310 -7.93 -22.17 -3.02
C GLY A 310 -7.75 -22.33 -1.51
N THR A 311 -6.51 -22.19 -1.02
CA THR A 311 -6.14 -22.31 0.40
C THR A 311 -5.98 -20.94 1.07
N ARG A 312 -6.62 -19.89 0.55
CA ARG A 312 -6.52 -18.54 1.10
C ARG A 312 -6.95 -18.47 2.56
N ALA A 313 -6.23 -17.66 3.34
CA ALA A 313 -6.55 -17.38 4.73
C ALA A 313 -7.99 -16.89 4.91
N GLU A 314 -8.61 -17.26 6.01
CA GLU A 314 -10.04 -16.99 6.27
C GLU A 314 -10.33 -15.49 6.32
N CYS A 315 -9.47 -14.70 6.94
CA CYS A 315 -9.63 -13.24 7.01
C CYS A 315 -9.54 -12.52 5.65
N LEU A 316 -9.18 -13.22 4.57
CA LEU A 316 -9.19 -12.65 3.21
C LEU A 316 -10.49 -12.93 2.44
N ARG A 317 -11.43 -13.68 3.02
CA ARG A 317 -12.69 -14.12 2.41
C ARG A 317 -13.82 -13.15 2.70
#